data_AF-A0A4R5G426-F1
#
_entry.id   AF-A0A4R5G426-F1
#
_cell.length_a   1.000
_cell.length_b   1.000
_cell.length_c   1.000
_cell.angle_alpha   90.00
_cell.angle_beta   90.00
_cell.angle_gamma   90.00
#
_symmetry.space_group_name_H-M   'P 1'
#
loop_
_entity.id
_entity.type
_entity.pdbx_description
1 polymer ?
#
loop_
_entity_poly.entity_id
_entity_poly.type
_entity_poly.pdbx_seq_one_letter_code
_entity_poly.pdbx_strand_id
1 'polypeptide(L)'
;MAISLHNAKKAKNDEFYTRYRDIADEMGYYREHFRDKVIYCNCDDPTQSNFWRYFHNNFASLGLKKLIATHFQEDSEPSYALIYEGGDDFNMESGNIVTIYGDDKYTAGDFRSKDSIGYLKDADIVITNPPFSLFKEYISQLMD
;
A
#
# COMPACT_ATOMS: atom_id res chain seq x y z
N MET A 1 33.36 1.43 -28.26
CA MET A 1 33.09 1.11 -26.86
C MET A 1 31.59 0.92 -26.71
N ALA A 2 31.12 -0.33 -26.66
CA ALA A 2 29.72 -0.65 -26.43
C ALA A 2 29.49 -0.72 -24.91
N ILE A 3 28.72 0.22 -24.37
CA ILE A 3 28.32 0.19 -22.96
C ILE A 3 27.23 -0.87 -22.85
N SER A 4 27.62 -2.05 -22.37
CA SER A 4 26.71 -3.14 -22.07
C SER A 4 25.77 -2.72 -20.94
N LEU A 5 24.47 -2.64 -21.23
CA LEU A 5 23.41 -2.58 -20.24
C LEU A 5 23.32 -3.95 -19.55
N HIS A 6 24.21 -4.17 -18.60
CA HIS A 6 24.13 -5.31 -17.69
C HIS A 6 24.39 -4.78 -16.28
N ASN A 7 23.31 -4.34 -15.65
CA ASN A 7 23.07 -4.41 -14.21
C ASN A 7 21.77 -3.65 -13.91
N ALA A 8 20.65 -4.23 -14.35
CA ALA A 8 19.34 -4.01 -13.75
C ALA A 8 19.38 -4.60 -12.33
N LYS A 9 20.04 -3.89 -11.41
CA LYS A 9 20.05 -4.25 -9.98
C LYS A 9 18.69 -3.89 -9.40
N LYS A 10 17.88 -4.93 -9.20
CA LYS A 10 16.87 -5.13 -8.14
C LYS A 10 16.19 -3.86 -7.61
N ALA A 11 14.92 -3.69 -8.00
CA ALA A 11 13.82 -3.18 -7.17
C ALA A 11 14.22 -2.18 -6.06
N LYS A 12 14.75 -1.02 -6.44
CA LYS A 12 15.12 0.02 -5.48
C LYS A 12 14.12 1.18 -5.56
N ASN A 13 13.15 1.14 -4.66
CA ASN A 13 12.29 2.23 -4.20
C ASN A 13 11.34 2.83 -5.24
N ASP A 14 10.26 2.14 -5.58
CA ASP A 14 9.16 2.74 -6.35
C ASP A 14 8.44 3.85 -5.55
N GLU A 15 8.55 3.82 -4.22
CA GLU A 15 8.04 4.87 -3.33
C GLU A 15 8.85 6.18 -3.36
N PHE A 16 10.01 6.21 -4.04
CA PHE A 16 10.79 7.46 -4.24
C PHE A 16 10.07 8.48 -5.14
N TYR A 17 9.08 8.04 -5.93
CA TYR A 17 8.35 8.89 -6.88
C TYR A 17 7.07 9.51 -6.31
N THR A 18 6.52 8.98 -5.23
CA THR A 18 5.25 9.46 -4.68
C THR A 18 5.50 10.50 -3.60
N ARG A 19 5.47 11.79 -3.94
CA ARG A 19 5.64 12.86 -2.94
C ARG A 19 4.32 13.08 -2.21
N TYR A 20 4.41 13.35 -0.91
CA TYR A 20 3.23 13.69 -0.11
C TYR A 20 2.42 14.86 -0.67
N ARG A 21 3.09 15.87 -1.24
CA ARG A 21 2.40 16.99 -1.88
C ARG A 21 1.55 16.53 -3.06
N ASP A 22 2.11 15.68 -3.91
CA ASP A 22 1.40 15.17 -5.09
C ASP A 22 0.19 14.33 -4.65
N ILE A 23 0.32 13.52 -3.60
CA ILE A 23 -0.82 12.81 -2.98
C ILE A 23 -1.86 13.82 -2.46
N ALA A 24 -1.43 14.82 -1.69
CA ALA A 24 -2.35 15.75 -1.06
C ALA A 24 -3.13 16.59 -2.10
N ASP A 25 -2.44 17.03 -3.14
CA ASP A 25 -3.03 17.78 -4.26
C ASP A 25 -4.03 16.89 -5.03
N GLU A 26 -3.71 15.62 -5.32
CA GLU A 26 -4.60 14.70 -6.04
C GLU A 26 -5.79 14.23 -5.17
N MET A 27 -5.52 13.76 -3.95
CA MET A 27 -6.56 13.24 -3.05
C MET A 27 -7.55 14.33 -2.62
N GLY A 28 -7.15 15.60 -2.68
CA GLY A 28 -8.02 16.76 -2.48
C GLY A 28 -9.25 16.76 -3.40
N TYR A 29 -9.15 16.23 -4.62
CA TYR A 29 -10.27 16.15 -5.55
C TYR A 29 -11.30 15.08 -5.20
N TYR A 30 -10.91 14.06 -4.42
CA TYR A 30 -11.76 12.89 -4.12
C TYR A 30 -12.28 12.86 -2.68
N ARG A 31 -12.10 13.93 -1.89
CA ARG A 31 -12.41 13.95 -0.45
C ARG A 31 -13.78 13.37 -0.09
N GLU A 32 -14.81 13.72 -0.86
CA GLU A 32 -16.19 13.27 -0.63
C GLU A 32 -16.40 11.77 -0.86
N HIS A 33 -15.51 11.10 -1.61
CA HIS A 33 -15.59 9.67 -1.92
C HIS A 33 -15.01 8.77 -0.82
N PHE A 34 -14.30 9.33 0.15
CA PHE A 34 -13.61 8.56 1.20
C PHE A 34 -14.47 8.29 2.44
N ARG A 35 -15.59 8.99 2.61
CA ARG A 35 -16.43 8.84 3.79
C ARG A 35 -16.94 7.40 3.94
N ASP A 36 -16.81 6.87 5.15
CA ASP A 36 -17.20 5.52 5.57
C ASP A 36 -16.50 4.39 4.77
N LYS A 37 -15.36 4.69 4.11
CA LYS A 37 -14.63 3.74 3.28
C LYS A 37 -13.49 3.03 4.01
N VAL A 38 -13.26 1.78 3.60
CA VAL A 38 -12.05 1.02 3.88
C VAL A 38 -11.04 1.27 2.76
N ILE A 39 -9.90 1.86 3.11
CA ILE A 39 -8.78 2.09 2.19
C ILE A 39 -7.73 1.01 2.39
N TYR A 40 -7.27 0.42 1.29
CA TYR A 40 -6.13 -0.48 1.27
C TYR A 40 -4.98 0.08 0.45
N CYS A 41 -3.81 0.16 1.07
CA CYS A 41 -2.55 0.54 0.44
C CYS A 41 -1.62 -0.67 0.40
N ASN A 42 -1.53 -1.37 -0.73
CA ASN A 42 -0.44 -2.33 -0.91
C ASN A 42 0.85 -1.52 -1.18
N CYS A 43 1.75 -1.52 -0.19
CA CYS A 43 2.97 -0.71 -0.17
C CYS A 43 4.21 -1.60 -0.10
N ASP A 44 5.37 -1.02 -0.42
CA ASP A 44 6.66 -1.64 -0.09
C ASP A 44 6.86 -1.61 1.43
N ASP A 45 6.75 -0.43 2.06
CA ASP A 45 6.84 -0.27 3.51
C ASP A 45 5.81 0.74 4.07
N PRO A 46 4.79 0.29 4.82
CA PRO A 46 3.80 1.16 5.46
C PRO A 46 4.42 2.28 6.30
N THR A 47 5.52 2.02 7.01
CA THR A 47 6.14 3.01 7.92
C THR A 47 6.84 4.15 7.18
N GLN A 48 7.21 3.92 5.92
CA GLN A 48 7.84 4.91 5.05
C GLN A 48 6.87 5.48 4.01
N SER A 49 5.66 4.93 3.93
CA SER A 49 4.72 5.27 2.88
C SER A 49 4.10 6.64 3.04
N ASN A 50 4.23 7.47 2.00
CA ASN A 50 3.53 8.75 1.94
C ASN A 50 2.01 8.57 1.78
N PHE A 51 1.54 7.45 1.22
CA PHE A 51 0.11 7.13 1.21
C PHE A 51 -0.39 6.86 2.62
N TRP A 52 0.29 5.95 3.36
CA TRP A 52 -0.03 5.70 4.76
C TRP A 52 -0.03 7.01 5.57
N ARG A 53 1.03 7.81 5.44
CA ARG A 53 1.14 9.11 6.11
C ARG A 53 0.02 10.07 5.77
N TYR A 54 -0.41 10.14 4.52
CA TYR A 54 -1.51 11.01 4.13
C TYR A 54 -2.83 10.55 4.76
N PHE A 55 -3.19 9.28 4.57
CA PHE A 55 -4.49 8.79 5.03
C PHE A 55 -4.59 8.67 6.55
N HIS A 56 -3.50 8.33 7.24
CA HIS A 56 -3.46 8.27 8.70
C HIS A 56 -3.66 9.67 9.32
N ASN A 57 -2.84 10.66 8.91
CA ASN A 57 -2.96 12.05 9.39
C ASN A 57 -4.31 12.71 9.06
N ASN A 58 -5.01 12.22 8.05
CA ASN A 58 -6.28 12.78 7.61
C ASN A 58 -7.49 11.88 7.93
N PHE A 59 -7.29 10.78 8.68
CA PHE A 59 -8.28 9.70 8.83
C PHE A 59 -9.65 10.22 9.27
N ALA A 60 -9.71 10.94 10.40
CA ALA A 60 -10.95 11.52 10.90
C ALA A 60 -11.50 12.61 9.98
N SER A 61 -10.62 13.42 9.35
CA SER A 61 -11.03 14.51 8.45
C SER A 61 -11.64 14.01 7.13
N LEU A 62 -11.23 12.83 6.68
CA LEU A 62 -11.76 12.14 5.50
C LEU A 62 -12.96 11.26 5.86
N GLY A 63 -13.20 11.03 7.15
CA GLY A 63 -14.27 10.15 7.64
C GLY A 63 -14.05 8.70 7.27
N LEU A 64 -12.79 8.23 7.26
CA LEU A 64 -12.47 6.85 6.93
C LEU A 64 -13.04 5.89 7.98
N LYS A 65 -13.39 4.68 7.53
CA LYS A 65 -13.79 3.58 8.41
C LYS A 65 -12.59 2.76 8.86
N LYS A 66 -11.65 2.50 7.95
CA LYS A 66 -10.45 1.68 8.19
C LYS A 66 -9.38 2.00 7.15
N LEU A 67 -8.13 2.00 7.58
CA LEU A 67 -6.95 2.12 6.72
C LEU A 67 -6.08 0.88 6.92
N ILE A 68 -5.74 0.21 5.83
CA ILE A 68 -4.91 -1.00 5.83
C ILE A 68 -3.69 -0.73 4.95
N ALA A 69 -2.50 -1.10 5.40
CA ALA A 69 -1.33 -1.18 4.53
C ALA A 69 -0.53 -2.45 4.78
N THR A 70 -0.07 -3.10 3.72
CA THR A 70 0.80 -4.29 3.81
C THR A 70 2.24 -3.90 3.52
N HIS A 71 3.19 -4.56 4.18
CA HIS A 71 4.62 -4.49 3.89
C HIS A 71 5.00 -5.63 2.95
N PHE A 72 5.56 -5.30 1.78
CA PHE A 72 6.08 -6.29 0.85
C PHE A 72 7.53 -6.65 1.19
N GLN A 73 7.84 -7.95 1.25
CA GLN A 73 9.21 -8.41 1.45
C GLN A 73 9.55 -9.59 0.52
N GLU A 74 10.57 -9.41 -0.33
CA GLU A 74 10.96 -10.41 -1.35
C GLU A 74 11.67 -11.63 -0.73
N ASP A 75 12.48 -11.42 0.31
CA ASP A 75 13.45 -12.41 0.78
C ASP A 75 13.27 -12.78 2.28
N SER A 76 12.15 -12.44 2.91
CA SER A 76 11.91 -12.75 4.33
C SER A 76 10.43 -12.92 4.64
N GLU A 77 10.13 -14.02 5.31
CA GLU A 77 8.84 -14.37 5.87
C GLU A 77 8.96 -14.50 7.40
N PRO A 78 7.92 -14.14 8.16
CA PRO A 78 6.69 -13.45 7.73
C PRO A 78 6.93 -11.95 7.52
N SER A 79 5.91 -11.26 7.00
CA SER A 79 5.84 -9.79 6.96
C SER A 79 4.70 -9.29 7.87
N TYR A 80 4.25 -8.06 7.67
CA TYR A 80 3.16 -7.48 8.45
C TYR A 80 2.20 -6.61 7.61
N ALA A 81 0.97 -6.49 8.11
CA ALA A 81 0.01 -5.46 7.77
C ALA A 81 -0.19 -4.52 8.95
N LEU A 82 -0.36 -3.24 8.68
CA LEU A 82 -0.70 -2.21 9.64
C LEU A 82 -2.15 -1.79 9.41
N ILE A 83 -2.99 -1.91 10.44
CA ILE A 83 -4.43 -1.65 10.38
C ILE A 83 -4.77 -0.53 11.36
N TYR A 84 -5.38 0.54 10.85
CA TYR A 84 -5.80 1.68 11.64
C TYR A 84 -7.30 1.93 11.49
N GLU A 85 -8.01 2.05 12.61
CA GLU A 85 -9.47 2.24 12.68
C GLU A 85 -9.86 3.57 13.35
N GLY A 86 -8.90 4.50 13.46
CA GLY A 86 -9.07 5.80 14.11
C GLY A 86 -8.71 5.80 15.59
N GLY A 87 -8.60 6.99 16.17
CA GLY A 87 -8.36 7.21 17.59
C GLY A 87 -7.29 8.27 17.89
N ASP A 88 -6.13 8.15 17.24
CA ASP A 88 -5.00 9.07 17.42
C ASP A 88 -4.28 9.34 16.09
N ASP A 89 -4.90 10.18 15.26
CA ASP A 89 -4.40 10.54 13.92
C ASP A 89 -3.04 11.28 13.96
N PHE A 90 -2.58 11.72 15.13
CA PHE A 90 -1.29 12.39 15.29
C PHE A 90 -0.15 11.43 15.67
N ASN A 91 -0.48 10.19 16.00
CA ASN A 91 0.47 9.15 16.31
C ASN A 91 0.56 8.15 15.16
N MET A 92 1.55 8.30 14.30
CA MET A 92 1.79 7.42 13.14
C MET A 92 2.08 5.96 13.50
N GLU A 93 2.44 5.68 14.76
CA GLU A 93 2.65 4.33 15.29
C GLU A 93 1.35 3.71 15.81
N SER A 94 0.26 4.50 15.88
CA SER A 94 -1.05 3.97 16.25
C SER A 94 -1.61 3.09 15.13
N GLY A 95 -2.03 1.90 15.51
CA GLY A 95 -2.50 0.87 14.60
C GLY A 95 -2.18 -0.52 15.13
N ASN A 96 -2.91 -1.50 14.65
CA ASN A 96 -2.69 -2.90 14.94
C ASN A 96 -1.74 -3.48 13.89
N ILE A 97 -0.63 -4.06 14.36
CA ILE A 97 0.28 -4.84 13.51
C ILE A 97 -0.23 -6.28 13.48
N VAL A 98 -0.54 -6.76 12.29
CA VAL A 98 -0.96 -8.14 12.03
C VAL A 98 0.11 -8.83 11.21
N THR A 99 0.59 -9.98 11.67
CA THR A 99 1.52 -10.80 10.90
C THR A 99 0.83 -11.35 9.66
N ILE A 100 1.47 -11.20 8.50
CA ILE A 100 1.00 -11.75 7.22
C ILE A 100 2.05 -12.69 6.65
N TYR A 101 1.59 -13.62 5.82
CA TYR A 101 2.39 -14.69 5.25
C TYR A 101 2.27 -14.73 3.74
N GLY A 102 3.34 -15.19 3.09
CA GLY A 102 3.28 -15.67 1.73
C GLY A 102 2.45 -16.96 1.60
N ASP A 103 2.35 -17.44 0.37
CA ASP A 103 1.78 -18.74 0.03
C ASP A 103 2.77 -19.56 -0.82
N ASP A 104 2.29 -20.65 -1.42
CA ASP A 104 3.14 -21.55 -2.22
C ASP A 104 3.78 -20.88 -3.45
N LYS A 105 3.29 -19.70 -3.85
CA LYS A 105 3.66 -19.01 -5.09
C LYS A 105 4.20 -17.60 -4.88
N TYR A 106 3.71 -16.89 -3.86
CA TYR A 106 4.01 -15.48 -3.63
C TYR A 106 4.48 -15.24 -2.20
N THR A 107 5.41 -14.30 -2.01
CA THR A 107 5.86 -13.90 -0.67
C THR A 107 4.88 -12.95 0.00
N ALA A 108 5.04 -12.74 1.30
CA ALA A 108 4.20 -11.91 2.13
C ALA A 108 4.21 -10.47 1.64
N GLY A 109 3.00 -9.91 1.55
CA GLY A 109 2.77 -8.56 1.05
C GLY A 109 2.82 -8.44 -0.47
N ASP A 110 3.14 -9.51 -1.22
CA ASP A 110 2.91 -9.50 -2.67
C ASP A 110 1.41 -9.33 -2.89
N PHE A 111 1.00 -8.47 -3.82
CA PHE A 111 -0.43 -8.17 -4.05
C PHE A 111 -1.24 -9.40 -4.46
N ARG A 112 -0.57 -10.48 -4.91
CA ARG A 112 -1.15 -11.75 -5.34
C ARG A 112 -1.18 -12.81 -4.24
N SER A 113 -0.51 -12.57 -3.12
CA SER A 113 -0.53 -13.47 -1.97
C SER A 113 -1.93 -13.53 -1.34
N LYS A 114 -2.24 -14.68 -0.71
CA LYS A 114 -3.55 -14.91 -0.06
C LYS A 114 -3.94 -13.81 0.93
N ASP A 115 -3.03 -13.37 1.78
CA ASP A 115 -3.33 -12.33 2.79
C ASP A 115 -3.60 -10.97 2.14
N SER A 116 -2.79 -10.57 1.15
CA SER A 116 -3.02 -9.34 0.36
C SER A 116 -4.35 -9.35 -0.39
N ILE A 117 -4.74 -10.50 -0.97
CA ILE A 117 -6.06 -10.68 -1.61
C ILE A 117 -7.18 -10.61 -0.57
N GLY A 118 -6.96 -11.11 0.64
CA GLY A 118 -7.88 -10.98 1.76
C GLY A 118 -8.19 -9.53 2.09
N TYR A 119 -7.15 -8.69 2.24
CA TYR A 119 -7.32 -7.25 2.48
C TYR A 119 -7.91 -6.52 1.28
N LEU A 120 -7.53 -6.89 0.05
CA LEU A 120 -8.13 -6.35 -1.17
C LEU A 120 -9.65 -6.56 -1.19
N LYS A 121 -10.13 -7.73 -0.77
CA LYS A 121 -11.57 -8.03 -0.71
C LYS A 121 -12.32 -7.29 0.40
N ASP A 122 -11.65 -6.90 1.48
CA ASP A 122 -12.23 -6.07 2.55
C ASP A 122 -12.25 -4.57 2.17
N ALA A 123 -11.48 -4.17 1.17
CA ALA A 123 -11.30 -2.77 0.80
C ALA A 123 -12.41 -2.24 -0.13
N ASP A 124 -12.82 -1.00 0.10
CA ASP A 124 -13.65 -0.24 -0.83
C ASP A 124 -12.82 0.45 -1.92
N ILE A 125 -11.63 0.93 -1.54
CA ILE A 125 -10.74 1.71 -2.39
C ILE A 125 -9.32 1.21 -2.19
N VAL A 126 -8.63 0.98 -3.32
CA VAL A 126 -7.21 0.64 -3.31
C VAL A 126 -6.39 1.84 -3.77
N ILE A 127 -5.39 2.20 -3.00
CA ILE A 127 -4.51 3.34 -3.29
C ILE A 127 -3.07 2.85 -3.28
N THR A 128 -2.45 2.88 -4.45
CA THR A 128 -1.12 2.30 -4.64
C THR A 128 -0.38 2.97 -5.80
N ASN A 129 0.91 2.70 -5.87
CA ASN A 129 1.74 2.97 -7.03
C ASN A 129 2.47 1.66 -7.39
N PRO A 130 1.81 0.73 -8.09
CA PRO A 130 2.38 -0.58 -8.35
C PRO A 130 3.57 -0.46 -9.33
N PRO A 131 4.55 -1.37 -9.26
CA PRO A 131 5.65 -1.39 -10.22
C PRO A 131 5.11 -1.47 -11.64
N PHE A 132 5.62 -0.63 -12.53
CA PHE A 132 5.11 -0.53 -13.91
C PHE A 132 5.17 -1.88 -14.66
N SER A 133 6.16 -2.73 -14.32
CA SER A 133 6.29 -4.08 -14.86
C SER A 133 5.12 -5.00 -14.52
N LEU A 134 4.48 -4.81 -13.36
CA LEU A 134 3.35 -5.61 -12.88
C LEU A 134 2.01 -4.88 -13.03
N PHE A 135 2.00 -3.62 -13.50
CA PHE A 135 0.78 -2.80 -13.62
C PHE A 135 -0.37 -3.51 -14.35
N LYS A 136 -0.10 -4.18 -15.48
CA LYS A 136 -1.15 -4.90 -16.23
C LYS A 136 -1.75 -6.07 -15.45
N GLU A 137 -0.89 -6.85 -14.77
CA GLU A 137 -1.33 -7.97 -13.94
C GLU A 137 -2.13 -7.46 -12.74
N TYR A 138 -1.65 -6.39 -12.12
CA TYR A 138 -2.31 -5.72 -11.00
C TYR A 138 -3.72 -5.22 -11.39
N ILE A 139 -3.86 -4.51 -12.50
CA ILE A 139 -5.17 -4.05 -12.98
C ILE A 139 -6.10 -5.21 -13.31
N SER A 140 -5.59 -6.28 -13.93
CA SER A 140 -6.41 -7.49 -14.18
C SER A 140 -7.00 -8.03 -12.88
N GLN A 141 -6.18 -8.12 -11.82
CA GLN A 141 -6.63 -8.59 -10.51
C GLN A 141 -7.71 -7.69 -9.89
N LEU A 142 -7.69 -6.38 -10.13
CA LEU A 142 -8.71 -5.46 -9.62
C LEU A 142 -10.04 -5.54 -10.39
N MET A 143 -10.03 -6.08 -11.61
CA MET A 143 -11.20 -6.15 -12.48
C MET A 143 -11.94 -7.49 -12.42
N ASP A 144 -11.29 -8.52 -11.87
CA ASP A 144 -11.82 -9.89 -11.73
C ASP A 144 -12.59 -10.08 -10.40
#